data_AF-A0A8T4CJE1-F1
#
_entry.id   AF-A0A8T4CJE1-F1
#
_cell.length_a   1.000
_cell.length_b   1.000
_cell.length_c   1.000
_cell.angle_alpha   90.00
_cell.angle_beta   90.00
_cell.angle_gamma   90.00
#
_symmetry.space_group_name_H-M   'P 1'
#
loop_
_entity.id
_entity.type
_entity.pdbx_description
1 polymer ?
#
loop_
_entity_poly.entity_id
_entity_poly.type
_entity_poly.pdbx_seq_one_letter_code
_entity_poly.pdbx_strand_id
1 'polypeptide(L)'
;DGFNLIVGRNESGKSTLFEALSRVLFDRYSSKTGEIRQMQPLGSSLGPEASLTLISNGRRYRVLKRFLQQPICELHTERMGEWQRIHEGDRADDELRSLLQGLEAGRVAKPEHRGLAQALWYLQREEPLPEKAWAESIKNGLSGLVQLVVKLPEEDRIVKLIEKNYSTFFTPTGKVLAGSDITALQNEILGNEDELQKLRDRSSGVEKLRLELEELTENKAAKEKSLKDARKDLDNAKTGLEAATVFEEKKRTKEKAFGEAERRLKEITRDYEAIARRQKEIEKVQKELEQTAKDSDSLQADARQERLAEERHHQMWKDDLEPDLKKMEQDLKSLSALGQLQHLKREEKRLQEHLIRVDKAKEELLVKKRKLTEL
;
A
#
# COMPACT_ATOMS: atom_id res chain seq x y z
N ASP A 1 65.73 27.06 65.16
CA ASP A 1 65.15 26.02 64.27
C ASP A 1 63.89 25.43 64.89
N GLY A 2 63.04 24.80 64.08
CA GLY A 2 61.72 24.29 64.50
C GLY A 2 60.90 23.79 63.30
N PHE A 3 59.70 23.30 63.56
CA PHE A 3 58.80 22.78 62.52
C PHE A 3 58.14 23.90 61.72
N ASN A 4 58.23 23.83 60.39
CA ASN A 4 57.63 24.78 59.47
C ASN A 4 56.43 24.15 58.74
N LEU A 5 55.21 24.60 59.02
CA LEU A 5 54.00 24.13 58.35
C LEU A 5 53.55 25.12 57.27
N ILE A 6 53.58 24.70 56.00
CA ILE A 6 53.12 25.50 54.86
C ILE A 6 51.66 25.19 54.56
N VAL A 7 50.75 26.09 54.91
CA VAL A 7 49.29 25.95 54.72
C VAL A 7 48.81 26.79 53.53
N GLY A 8 47.83 26.29 52.78
CA GLY A 8 47.17 27.00 51.68
C GLY A 8 46.15 26.12 50.97
N ARG A 9 45.28 26.70 50.14
CA ARG A 9 44.27 25.97 49.34
C ARG A 9 44.91 24.95 48.38
N ASN A 10 44.14 24.01 47.85
CA ASN A 10 44.59 23.21 46.70
C ASN A 10 44.98 24.15 45.55
N GLU A 11 45.92 23.71 44.70
CA GLU A 11 46.46 24.48 43.56
C GLU A 11 47.21 25.78 43.93
N SER A 12 47.39 26.11 45.23
CA SER A 12 48.14 27.29 45.69
C SER A 12 49.67 27.20 45.52
N GLY A 13 50.18 26.39 44.59
CA GLY A 13 51.61 26.23 44.32
C GLY A 13 52.46 25.50 45.38
N LYS A 14 51.88 24.99 46.49
CA LYS A 14 52.66 24.31 47.56
C LYS A 14 53.48 23.12 47.03
N SER A 15 52.85 22.23 46.27
CA SER A 15 53.54 21.07 45.67
C SER A 15 54.60 21.52 44.65
N THR A 16 54.29 22.56 43.86
CA THR A 16 55.21 23.18 42.91
C THR A 16 56.44 23.79 43.59
N LEU A 17 56.31 24.34 44.80
CA LEU A 17 57.43 24.87 45.59
C LEU A 17 58.39 23.75 46.02
N PHE A 18 57.87 22.64 46.56
CA PHE A 18 58.70 21.49 46.93
C PHE A 18 59.29 20.77 45.71
N GLU A 19 58.56 20.75 44.59
CA GLU A 19 59.13 20.28 43.33
C GLU A 19 60.28 21.17 42.89
N ALA A 20 60.10 22.49 42.74
CA ALA A 20 61.16 23.42 42.39
C ALA A 20 62.39 23.31 43.32
N LEU A 21 62.18 23.17 44.63
CA LEU A 21 63.24 22.91 45.62
C LEU A 21 64.06 21.67 45.27
N SER A 22 63.41 20.52 45.04
CA SER A 22 64.11 19.27 44.70
C SER A 22 64.84 19.34 43.36
N ARG A 23 64.26 20.01 42.35
CA ARG A 23 64.86 20.20 41.03
C ARG A 23 66.13 21.05 41.12
N VAL A 24 66.09 22.17 41.85
CA VAL A 24 67.26 23.04 42.03
C VAL A 24 68.40 22.33 42.75
N LEU A 25 68.11 21.49 43.74
CA LEU A 25 69.13 20.82 44.54
C LEU A 25 69.75 19.59 43.86
N PHE A 26 68.99 18.86 43.05
CA PHE A 26 69.43 17.55 42.54
C PHE A 26 69.55 17.41 41.03
N ASP A 27 68.68 18.06 40.23
CA ASP A 27 68.76 17.96 38.77
C ASP A 27 69.84 18.92 38.23
N ARG A 28 70.60 18.46 37.21
CA ARG A 28 71.59 19.30 36.53
C ARG A 28 70.93 20.49 35.86
N TYR A 29 71.56 21.67 35.87
CA TYR A 29 71.02 22.90 35.28
C TYR A 29 70.70 22.77 33.78
N SER A 30 71.44 21.93 33.06
CA SER A 30 71.25 21.59 31.65
C SER A 30 70.09 20.63 31.37
N SER A 31 69.40 20.15 32.41
CA SER A 31 68.30 19.17 32.31
C SER A 31 67.05 19.74 31.62
N LYS A 32 66.34 18.86 30.90
CA LYS A 32 65.18 19.17 30.05
C LYS A 32 64.06 18.12 30.17
N THR A 33 63.94 17.51 31.36
CA THR A 33 62.96 16.46 31.68
C THR A 33 61.51 16.95 31.51
N GLY A 34 60.55 16.02 31.47
CA GLY A 34 59.14 16.35 31.29
C GLY A 34 58.61 17.23 32.43
N GLU A 35 59.10 17.01 33.64
CA GLU A 35 58.72 17.70 34.86
C GLU A 35 59.33 19.10 34.94
N ILE A 36 60.60 19.27 34.53
CA ILE A 36 61.20 20.60 34.38
C ILE A 36 60.47 21.43 33.31
N ARG A 37 59.96 20.79 32.24
CA ARG A 37 59.10 21.44 31.25
C ARG A 37 57.72 21.81 31.82
N GLN A 38 57.15 21.01 32.72
CA GLN A 38 55.88 21.34 33.39
C GLN A 38 56.00 22.56 34.33
N MET A 39 57.20 22.84 34.85
CA MET A 39 57.48 24.07 35.62
C MET A 39 57.68 25.32 34.74
N GLN A 40 57.72 25.20 33.41
CA GLN A 40 57.87 26.36 32.53
C GLN A 40 56.63 27.28 32.68
N PRO A 41 56.79 28.59 32.90
CA PRO A 41 55.66 29.49 33.07
C PRO A 41 54.73 29.48 31.84
N LEU A 42 53.42 29.27 32.08
CA LEU A 42 52.41 29.17 31.03
C LEU A 42 52.43 30.41 30.12
N GLY A 43 52.43 30.18 28.81
CA GLY A 43 52.46 31.25 27.80
C GLY A 43 53.80 31.96 27.64
N SER A 44 54.89 31.49 28.27
CA SER A 44 56.21 32.11 28.22
C SER A 44 57.28 31.19 27.62
N SER A 45 58.25 31.78 26.91
CA SER A 45 59.49 31.11 26.49
C SER A 45 60.61 31.19 27.53
N LEU A 46 60.37 31.85 28.67
CA LEU A 46 61.34 31.95 29.76
C LEU A 46 61.52 30.61 30.48
N GLY A 47 62.77 30.32 30.83
CA GLY A 47 63.12 29.13 31.61
C GLY A 47 62.78 29.32 33.09
N PRO A 48 62.28 28.29 33.79
CA PRO A 48 62.04 28.39 35.24
C PRO A 48 63.38 28.60 35.96
N GLU A 49 63.40 29.60 36.84
CA GLU A 49 64.55 30.01 37.63
C GLU A 49 64.17 30.04 39.11
N ALA A 50 65.09 29.58 39.95
CA ALA A 50 64.92 29.64 41.40
C ALA A 50 66.29 29.81 42.08
N SER A 51 66.28 30.51 43.22
CA SER A 51 67.44 30.65 44.09
C SER A 51 67.13 30.11 45.48
N LEU A 52 68.08 29.37 46.04
CA LEU A 52 67.99 28.82 47.40
C LEU A 52 69.20 29.31 48.19
N THR A 53 68.97 29.66 49.46
CA THR A 53 70.05 29.95 50.41
C THR A 53 70.04 28.88 51.48
N LEU A 54 71.19 28.24 51.74
CA LEU A 54 71.36 27.15 52.69
C LEU A 54 72.58 27.37 53.57
N ILE A 55 72.61 26.69 54.72
CA ILE A 55 73.73 26.71 55.66
C ILE A 55 74.30 25.30 55.73
N SER A 56 75.62 25.17 55.55
CA SER A 56 76.34 23.90 55.72
C SER A 56 77.67 24.17 56.44
N ASN A 57 77.97 23.40 57.49
CA ASN A 57 79.18 23.53 58.32
C ASN A 57 79.45 24.99 58.78
N GLY A 58 78.39 25.70 59.19
CA GLY A 58 78.46 27.10 59.64
C GLY A 58 78.66 28.15 58.54
N ARG A 59 78.80 27.73 57.27
CA ARG A 59 78.92 28.63 56.11
C ARG A 59 77.60 28.74 55.36
N ARG A 60 77.33 29.94 54.85
CA ARG A 60 76.16 30.22 54.00
C ARG A 60 76.52 30.08 52.54
N TYR A 61 75.63 29.42 51.81
CA TYR A 61 75.71 29.20 50.37
C TYR A 61 74.40 29.66 49.72
N ARG A 62 74.49 30.24 48.53
CA ARG A 62 73.35 30.57 47.69
C ARG A 62 73.54 29.95 46.32
N VAL A 63 72.63 29.08 45.92
CA VAL A 63 72.53 28.61 44.54
C VAL A 63 71.54 29.49 43.78
N LEU A 64 71.86 29.83 42.54
CA LEU A 64 70.93 30.30 41.52
C LEU A 64 70.92 29.27 40.40
N LYS A 65 69.75 28.74 40.04
CA LYS A 65 69.63 27.79 38.94
C LYS A 65 68.45 28.14 38.03
N ARG A 66 68.73 28.19 36.73
CA ARG A 66 67.73 28.33 35.66
C ARG A 66 67.83 27.16 34.70
N PHE A 67 66.69 26.62 34.31
CA PHE A 67 66.58 25.49 33.38
C PHE A 67 66.03 25.92 32.02
N LEU A 68 66.08 25.01 31.05
CA LEU A 68 65.51 25.16 29.69
C LEU A 68 66.15 26.29 28.86
N GLN A 69 65.70 27.53 29.03
CA GLN A 69 66.10 28.70 28.24
C GLN A 69 67.25 29.42 28.93
N GLN A 70 68.38 29.56 28.22
CA GLN A 70 69.64 30.09 28.75
C GLN A 70 69.97 29.47 30.13
N PRO A 71 70.16 28.13 30.21
CA PRO A 71 70.31 27.44 31.48
C PRO A 71 71.60 27.88 32.18
N ILE A 72 71.50 28.16 33.48
CA ILE A 72 72.60 28.64 34.33
C ILE A 72 72.58 27.87 35.65
N CYS A 73 73.76 27.55 36.18
CA CYS A 73 73.96 27.28 37.59
C CYS A 73 75.04 28.23 38.12
N GLU A 74 74.78 28.89 39.24
CA GLU A 74 75.80 29.63 39.99
C GLU A 74 75.73 29.22 41.46
N LEU A 75 76.90 28.99 42.06
CA LEU A 75 77.03 28.80 43.49
C LEU A 75 77.83 29.97 44.07
N HIS A 76 77.23 30.62 45.06
CA HIS A 76 77.78 31.74 45.80
C HIS A 76 77.97 31.35 47.26
N THR A 77 78.92 31.99 47.95
CA THR A 77 79.10 31.86 49.40
C THR A 77 79.23 33.25 50.05
N GLU A 78 78.74 33.40 51.27
CA GLU A 78 78.83 34.67 52.00
C GLU A 78 80.22 34.82 52.61
N ARG A 79 80.93 35.90 52.26
CA ARG A 79 82.23 36.29 52.85
C ARG A 79 82.18 37.76 53.22
N MET A 80 82.51 38.08 54.47
CA MET A 80 82.47 39.45 55.00
C MET A 80 81.11 40.17 54.81
N GLY A 81 80.00 39.43 54.74
CA GLY A 81 78.65 39.96 54.51
C GLY A 81 78.25 40.13 53.04
N GLU A 82 79.14 39.79 52.10
CA GLU A 82 78.87 39.87 50.66
C GLU A 82 78.79 38.48 50.02
N TRP A 83 77.92 38.35 49.01
CA TRP A 83 77.79 37.11 48.23
C TRP A 83 78.84 37.08 47.13
N GLN A 84 79.78 36.14 47.24
CA GLN A 84 80.83 35.94 46.25
C GLN A 84 80.58 34.65 45.47
N ARG A 85 80.50 34.75 44.15
CA ARG A 85 80.35 33.60 43.23
C ARG A 85 81.62 32.76 43.26
N ILE A 86 81.50 31.49 43.65
CA ILE A 86 82.62 30.54 43.77
C ILE A 86 82.67 29.53 42.63
N HIS A 87 81.51 29.12 42.09
CA HIS A 87 81.42 28.19 40.98
C HIS A 87 80.27 28.56 40.04
N GLU A 88 80.38 28.13 38.78
CA GLU A 88 79.35 28.25 37.75
C GLU A 88 79.26 26.97 36.90
N GLY A 89 78.14 26.76 36.23
CA GLY A 89 77.89 25.59 35.36
C GLY A 89 77.97 24.26 36.12
N ASP A 90 78.53 23.22 35.50
CA ASP A 90 78.64 21.88 36.11
C ASP A 90 79.39 21.90 37.45
N ARG A 91 80.41 22.75 37.62
CA ARG A 91 81.14 22.87 38.90
C ARG A 91 80.25 23.36 40.05
N ALA A 92 79.24 24.19 39.76
CA ALA A 92 78.28 24.62 40.78
C ALA A 92 77.30 23.50 41.16
N ASP A 93 76.92 22.66 40.19
CA ASP A 93 76.09 21.46 40.45
C ASP A 93 76.85 20.39 41.23
N ASP A 94 78.13 20.20 40.95
CA ASP A 94 78.97 19.21 41.62
C ASP A 94 79.28 19.60 43.08
N GLU A 95 79.62 20.87 43.34
CA GLU A 95 79.81 21.37 44.70
C GLU A 95 78.49 21.37 45.50
N LEU A 96 77.37 21.78 44.90
CA LEU A 96 76.05 21.71 45.55
C LEU A 96 75.68 20.27 45.93
N ARG A 97 75.97 19.30 45.06
CA ARG A 97 75.76 17.87 45.34
C ARG A 97 76.65 17.36 46.47
N SER A 98 77.91 17.79 46.49
CA SER A 98 78.88 17.50 47.56
C SER A 98 78.37 18.00 48.92
N LEU A 99 77.88 19.24 48.99
CA LEU A 99 77.29 19.84 50.20
C LEU A 99 76.08 19.06 50.75
N LEU A 100 75.36 18.33 49.90
CA LEU A 100 74.20 17.49 50.25
C LEU A 100 74.56 16.01 50.46
N GLN A 101 75.84 15.64 50.30
CA GLN A 101 76.34 14.26 50.30
C GLN A 101 75.66 13.37 49.23
N GLY A 102 75.28 13.98 48.09
CA GLY A 102 74.61 13.31 46.97
C GLY A 102 75.54 12.44 46.13
N LEU A 103 74.97 11.43 45.46
CA LEU A 103 75.68 10.60 44.48
C LEU A 103 75.52 11.16 43.08
N GLU A 104 76.48 10.94 42.19
CA GLU A 104 76.41 11.45 40.82
C GLU A 104 75.19 10.87 40.08
N ALA A 105 74.30 11.78 39.67
CA ALA A 105 73.17 11.45 38.82
C ALA A 105 73.55 11.56 37.34
N GLY A 106 72.94 10.71 36.52
CA GLY A 106 72.90 10.87 35.06
C GLY A 106 72.01 12.05 34.64
N ARG A 107 71.15 11.85 33.63
CA ARG A 107 70.28 12.93 33.13
C ARG A 107 69.17 13.37 34.09
N VAL A 108 68.85 12.57 35.11
CA VAL A 108 67.78 12.81 36.09
C VAL A 108 68.24 12.32 37.47
N ALA A 109 67.99 13.11 38.52
CA ALA A 109 68.22 12.67 39.89
C ALA A 109 67.08 11.75 40.39
N LYS A 110 67.35 10.45 40.42
CA LYS A 110 66.52 9.48 41.15
C LYS A 110 66.59 9.74 42.67
N PRO A 111 65.61 9.28 43.46
CA PRO A 111 65.65 9.35 44.93
C PRO A 111 66.99 8.92 45.54
N GLU A 112 67.56 7.79 45.08
CA GLU A 112 68.86 7.22 45.51
C GLU A 112 70.05 8.19 45.35
N HIS A 113 69.96 9.18 44.46
CA HIS A 113 71.06 10.13 44.19
C HIS A 113 71.03 11.35 45.13
N ARG A 114 69.95 11.56 45.89
CA ARG A 114 69.65 12.82 46.61
C ARG A 114 70.41 13.03 47.93
N GLY A 115 71.39 12.19 48.24
CA GLY A 115 72.21 12.32 49.45
C GLY A 115 71.36 12.30 50.73
N LEU A 116 71.59 13.25 51.65
CA LEU A 116 70.87 13.35 52.93
C LEU A 116 69.35 13.47 52.78
N ALA A 117 68.85 13.99 51.65
CA ALA A 117 67.42 14.09 51.40
C ALA A 117 66.71 12.74 51.21
N GLN A 118 67.45 11.64 51.00
CA GLN A 118 66.87 10.28 50.99
C GLN A 118 66.16 9.92 52.29
N ALA A 119 66.62 10.47 53.42
CA ALA A 119 66.04 10.22 54.74
C ALA A 119 65.22 11.42 55.29
N LEU A 120 65.38 12.61 54.70
CA LEU A 120 64.80 13.85 55.21
C LEU A 120 63.61 14.38 54.37
N TRP A 121 63.39 13.89 53.15
CA TRP A 121 62.24 14.30 52.33
C TRP A 121 61.35 13.12 51.90
N TYR A 122 60.11 13.17 52.38
CA TYR A 122 58.99 12.36 51.89
C TYR A 122 58.13 13.22 50.96
N LEU A 123 58.33 13.08 49.65
CA LEU A 123 57.44 13.69 48.65
C LEU A 123 56.16 12.87 48.54
N GLN A 124 55.00 13.53 48.47
CA GLN A 124 53.64 12.94 48.53
C GLN A 124 53.31 11.92 47.41
N ARG A 125 54.26 11.61 46.50
CA ARG A 125 54.11 10.68 45.38
C ARG A 125 55.23 9.64 45.28
N GLU A 126 56.18 9.63 46.22
CA GLU A 126 57.27 8.67 46.25
C GLU A 126 57.06 7.70 47.42
N GLU A 127 57.13 6.39 47.13
CA GLU A 127 57.22 5.40 48.19
C GLU A 127 58.51 5.62 48.99
N PRO A 128 58.49 5.43 50.33
CA PRO A 128 59.70 5.60 51.13
C PRO A 128 60.77 4.63 50.66
N LEU A 129 61.94 5.16 50.27
CA LEU A 129 63.10 4.34 49.93
C LEU A 129 63.39 3.38 51.09
N PRO A 130 63.36 2.05 50.88
CA PRO A 130 63.66 1.11 51.95
C PRO A 130 65.11 1.34 52.39
N GLU A 131 65.37 1.27 53.70
CA GLU A 131 66.67 1.54 54.33
C GLU A 131 67.86 0.85 53.62
N LYS A 132 67.62 -0.36 53.09
CA LYS A 132 68.60 -1.13 52.29
C LYS A 132 69.12 -0.37 51.07
N ALA A 133 68.27 0.42 50.41
CA ALA A 133 68.56 1.20 49.22
C ALA A 133 69.22 2.57 49.51
N TRP A 134 69.38 2.97 50.78
CA TRP A 134 70.07 4.21 51.12
C TRP A 134 71.58 4.10 50.83
N ALA A 135 72.18 5.20 50.38
CA ALA A 135 73.63 5.30 50.18
C ALA A 135 74.42 5.04 51.49
N GLU A 136 75.57 4.40 51.38
CA GLU A 136 76.38 3.95 52.53
C GLU A 136 76.89 5.11 53.40
N SER A 137 77.17 6.27 52.80
CA SER A 137 77.48 7.52 53.52
C SER A 137 76.34 7.95 54.45
N ILE A 138 75.09 7.81 53.99
CA ILE A 138 73.88 8.21 54.70
C ILE A 138 73.57 7.23 55.83
N LYS A 139 73.72 5.92 55.60
CA LYS A 139 73.62 4.89 56.66
C LYS A 139 74.61 5.16 57.79
N ASN A 140 75.88 5.43 57.48
CA ASN A 140 76.91 5.71 58.48
C ASN A 140 76.68 7.04 59.21
N GLY A 141 76.30 8.11 58.50
CA GLY A 141 75.99 9.40 59.10
C GLY A 141 74.74 9.38 60.00
N LEU A 142 73.69 8.67 59.59
CA LEU A 142 72.46 8.54 60.37
C LEU A 142 72.61 7.54 61.53
N SER A 143 73.35 6.44 61.38
CA SER A 143 73.55 5.48 62.47
C SER A 143 74.17 6.13 63.73
N GLY A 144 75.09 7.08 63.53
CA GLY A 144 75.63 7.91 64.62
C GLY A 144 74.64 8.93 65.22
N LEU A 145 73.64 9.39 64.46
CA LEU A 145 72.59 10.30 64.93
C LEU A 145 71.40 9.58 65.57
N VAL A 146 71.02 8.40 65.06
CA VAL A 146 69.90 7.58 65.54
C VAL A 146 70.14 7.07 66.97
N GLN A 147 71.40 6.86 67.36
CA GLN A 147 71.75 6.59 68.77
C GLN A 147 71.58 7.81 69.69
N LEU A 148 71.54 9.02 69.13
CA LEU A 148 71.39 10.29 69.85
C LEU A 148 69.96 10.84 69.83
N VAL A 149 69.14 10.45 68.83
CA VAL A 149 67.69 10.67 68.82
C VAL A 149 67.00 9.67 69.76
N VAL A 150 67.31 9.82 71.05
CA VAL A 150 66.48 9.27 72.12
C VAL A 150 65.11 9.94 72.02
N LYS A 151 64.10 9.16 71.63
CA LYS A 151 62.69 9.55 71.45
C LYS A 151 62.30 10.73 72.34
N LEU A 152 62.00 11.87 71.73
CA LEU A 152 61.55 13.04 72.47
C LEU A 152 60.17 12.72 73.09
N PRO A 153 59.91 13.02 74.38
CA PRO A 153 58.63 12.71 75.02
C PRO A 153 57.40 13.31 74.32
N GLU A 154 57.59 14.31 73.46
CA GLU A 154 56.55 14.93 72.63
C GLU A 154 56.21 14.08 71.40
N GLU A 155 57.20 13.43 70.77
CA GLU A 155 56.99 12.54 69.62
C GLU A 155 56.17 11.31 70.03
N ASP A 156 56.55 10.67 71.15
CA ASP A 156 55.81 9.54 71.71
C ASP A 156 54.37 9.91 72.12
N ARG A 157 54.10 11.18 72.47
CA ARG A 157 52.72 11.67 72.71
C ARG A 157 51.93 11.80 71.41
N ILE A 158 52.55 12.33 70.36
CA ILE A 158 51.92 12.49 69.04
C ILE A 158 51.61 11.12 68.43
N VAL A 159 52.56 10.18 68.47
CA VAL A 159 52.37 8.81 67.98
C VAL A 159 51.21 8.12 68.72
N LYS A 160 51.18 8.18 70.05
CA LYS A 160 50.06 7.61 70.84
C LYS A 160 48.71 8.25 70.56
N LEU A 161 48.67 9.55 70.25
CA LEU A 161 47.44 10.24 69.86
C LEU A 161 46.96 9.79 68.47
N ILE A 162 47.87 9.60 67.52
CA ILE A 162 47.59 9.05 66.19
C ILE A 162 47.08 7.61 66.32
N GLU A 163 47.76 6.75 67.08
CA GLU A 163 47.35 5.36 67.34
C GLU A 163 45.97 5.27 68.00
N LYS A 164 45.67 6.15 68.96
CA LYS A 164 44.35 6.22 69.62
C LYS A 164 43.24 6.62 68.64
N ASN A 165 43.48 7.63 67.81
CA ASN A 165 42.49 8.06 66.81
C ASN A 165 42.33 7.01 65.71
N TYR A 166 43.42 6.36 65.29
CA TYR A 166 43.40 5.29 64.28
C TYR A 166 42.62 4.06 64.78
N SER A 167 42.88 3.62 66.02
CA SER A 167 42.22 2.46 66.64
C SER A 167 40.73 2.66 66.94
N THR A 168 40.21 3.89 66.83
CA THR A 168 38.76 4.18 66.87
C THR A 168 38.04 3.68 65.61
N PHE A 169 38.74 3.60 64.47
CA PHE A 169 38.15 3.29 63.16
C PHE A 169 38.75 2.03 62.51
N PHE A 170 39.98 1.67 62.84
CA PHE A 170 40.74 0.60 62.20
C PHE A 170 41.41 -0.32 63.22
N THR A 171 41.44 -1.61 62.89
CA THR A 171 42.28 -2.60 63.58
C THR A 171 43.77 -2.37 63.27
N PRO A 172 44.71 -2.88 64.08
CA PRO A 172 46.16 -2.82 63.79
C PRO A 172 46.59 -3.44 62.45
N THR A 173 45.71 -4.22 61.81
CA THR A 173 45.94 -4.82 60.47
C THR A 173 45.37 -3.99 59.31
N GLY A 174 44.89 -2.77 59.58
CA GLY A 174 44.32 -1.86 58.58
C GLY A 174 42.87 -2.16 58.16
N LYS A 175 42.26 -3.24 58.68
CA LYS A 175 40.83 -3.51 58.45
C LYS A 175 39.97 -2.58 59.29
N VAL A 176 38.87 -2.07 58.73
CA VAL A 176 37.85 -1.28 59.45
C VAL A 176 37.37 -2.06 60.68
N LEU A 177 37.26 -1.36 61.82
CA LEU A 177 36.80 -1.94 63.08
C LEU A 177 35.28 -2.18 63.02
N ALA A 178 34.85 -3.41 63.31
CA ALA A 178 33.42 -3.76 63.33
C ALA A 178 32.68 -2.94 64.41
N GLY A 179 31.63 -2.24 64.00
CA GLY A 179 30.86 -1.34 64.87
C GLY A 179 31.42 0.09 64.96
N SER A 180 32.42 0.45 64.16
CA SER A 180 32.82 1.86 63.99
C SER A 180 31.81 2.64 63.14
N ASP A 181 31.84 3.97 63.24
CA ASP A 181 31.01 4.87 62.42
C ASP A 181 31.18 4.61 60.91
N ILE A 182 32.38 4.19 60.48
CA ILE A 182 32.65 3.81 59.09
C ILE A 182 31.81 2.59 58.68
N THR A 183 31.67 1.59 59.56
CA THR A 183 30.81 0.42 59.28
C THR A 183 29.32 0.81 59.26
N ALA A 184 28.90 1.74 60.13
CA ALA A 184 27.53 2.25 60.12
C ALA A 184 27.22 2.98 58.79
N LEU A 185 28.09 3.91 58.37
CA LEU A 185 27.98 4.63 57.10
C LEU A 185 28.06 3.70 55.89
N GLN A 186 28.89 2.66 55.92
CA GLN A 186 28.94 1.64 54.85
C GLN A 186 27.63 0.88 54.72
N ASN A 187 27.02 0.47 55.84
CA ASN A 187 25.72 -0.19 55.83
C ASN A 187 24.59 0.76 55.38
N GLU A 188 24.66 2.03 55.76
CA GLU A 188 23.71 3.06 55.32
C GLU A 188 23.81 3.33 53.81
N ILE A 189 25.03 3.41 53.26
CA ILE A 189 25.26 3.52 51.81
C ILE A 189 24.65 2.31 51.09
N LEU A 190 24.94 1.09 51.54
CA LEU A 190 24.40 -0.14 50.92
C LEU A 190 22.86 -0.19 50.99
N GLY A 191 22.26 0.24 52.10
CA GLY A 191 20.81 0.35 52.24
C GLY A 191 20.19 1.38 51.29
N ASN A 192 20.80 2.57 51.21
CA ASN A 192 20.38 3.63 50.29
C ASN A 192 20.53 3.22 48.81
N GLU A 193 21.57 2.45 48.46
CA GLU A 193 21.77 1.90 47.11
C GLU A 193 20.69 0.88 46.73
N ASP A 194 20.30 0.00 47.67
CA ASP A 194 19.21 -0.96 47.47
C ASP A 194 17.83 -0.29 47.38
N GLU A 195 17.54 0.72 48.22
CA GLU A 195 16.32 1.54 48.10
C GLU A 195 16.28 2.31 46.77
N LEU A 196 17.40 2.91 46.36
CA LEU A 196 17.51 3.61 45.08
C LEU A 196 17.27 2.65 43.90
N GLN A 197 17.76 1.42 43.98
CA GLN A 197 17.52 0.41 42.95
C GLN A 197 16.04 0.00 42.89
N LYS A 198 15.40 -0.26 44.03
CA LYS A 198 13.95 -0.54 44.11
C LYS A 198 13.11 0.59 43.54
N LEU A 199 13.49 1.84 43.78
CA LEU A 199 12.81 3.03 43.22
C LEU A 199 13.01 3.13 41.70
N ARG A 200 14.21 2.84 41.19
CA ARG A 200 14.48 2.77 39.74
C ARG A 200 13.67 1.68 39.06
N ASP A 201 13.62 0.49 39.63
CA ASP A 201 12.86 -0.64 39.08
C ASP A 201 11.36 -0.31 39.03
N ARG A 202 10.81 0.26 40.12
CA ARG A 202 9.43 0.75 40.17
C ARG A 202 9.16 1.84 39.12
N SER A 203 10.06 2.81 38.96
CA SER A 203 9.95 3.86 37.95
C SER A 203 9.93 3.28 36.53
N SER A 204 10.80 2.29 36.25
CA SER A 204 10.84 1.60 34.95
C SER A 204 9.56 0.80 34.67
N GLY A 205 8.93 0.23 35.71
CA GLY A 205 7.64 -0.46 35.60
C GLY A 205 6.50 0.50 35.30
N VAL A 206 6.47 1.69 35.92
CA VAL A 206 5.49 2.73 35.65
C VAL A 206 5.61 3.25 34.22
N GLU A 207 6.83 3.48 33.71
CA GLU A 207 7.02 3.96 32.33
C GLU A 207 6.62 2.91 31.28
N LYS A 208 6.85 1.62 31.54
CA LYS A 208 6.33 0.53 30.68
C LYS A 208 4.79 0.52 30.65
N LEU A 209 4.14 0.56 31.81
CA LEU A 209 2.68 0.61 31.90
C LEU A 209 2.10 1.88 31.23
N ARG A 210 2.84 2.99 31.26
CA ARG A 210 2.47 4.21 30.55
C ARG A 210 2.54 4.02 29.03
N LEU A 211 3.62 3.46 28.51
CA LEU A 211 3.76 3.17 27.07
C LEU A 211 2.70 2.18 26.58
N GLU A 212 2.41 1.13 27.36
CA GLU A 212 1.31 0.19 27.09
C GLU A 212 -0.06 0.90 27.07
N LEU A 213 -0.31 1.84 27.99
CA LEU A 213 -1.54 2.65 27.98
C LEU A 213 -1.62 3.57 26.76
N GLU A 214 -0.53 4.25 26.40
CA GLU A 214 -0.47 5.10 25.19
C GLU A 214 -0.79 4.24 23.94
N GLU A 215 -0.13 3.10 23.76
CA GLU A 215 -0.39 2.16 22.65
C GLU A 215 -1.85 1.65 22.64
N LEU A 216 -2.41 1.28 23.80
CA LEU A 216 -3.80 0.84 23.92
C LEU A 216 -4.79 1.96 23.57
N THR A 217 -4.50 3.22 23.91
CA THR A 217 -5.36 4.36 23.54
C THR A 217 -5.32 4.65 22.04
N GLU A 218 -4.15 4.59 21.39
CA GLU A 218 -4.02 4.74 19.94
C GLU A 218 -4.72 3.59 19.20
N ASN A 219 -4.49 2.35 19.62
CA ASN A 219 -5.16 1.18 19.06
C ASN A 219 -6.69 1.27 19.22
N LYS A 220 -7.18 1.72 20.38
CA LYS A 220 -8.62 1.95 20.59
C LYS A 220 -9.16 3.01 19.62
N ALA A 221 -8.52 4.17 19.50
CA ALA A 221 -8.95 5.24 18.61
C ALA A 221 -8.95 4.79 17.12
N ALA A 222 -7.94 4.03 16.71
CA ALA A 222 -7.87 3.44 15.37
C ALA A 222 -9.03 2.45 15.13
N LYS A 223 -9.32 1.55 16.09
CA LYS A 223 -10.45 0.61 15.98
C LYS A 223 -11.81 1.31 16.00
N GLU A 224 -11.99 2.36 16.79
CA GLU A 224 -13.22 3.17 16.80
C GLU A 224 -13.44 3.87 15.45
N LYS A 225 -12.37 4.40 14.83
CA LYS A 225 -12.42 4.95 13.47
C LYS A 225 -12.80 3.87 12.45
N SER A 226 -12.10 2.73 12.42
CA SER A 226 -12.42 1.63 11.52
C SER A 226 -13.85 1.09 11.71
N LEU A 227 -14.37 1.06 12.93
CA LEU A 227 -15.75 0.68 13.23
C LEU A 227 -16.76 1.71 12.67
N LYS A 228 -16.44 3.01 12.76
CA LYS A 228 -17.26 4.07 12.17
C LYS A 228 -17.30 3.98 10.65
N ASP A 229 -16.15 3.77 10.02
CA ASP A 229 -16.04 3.65 8.57
C ASP A 229 -16.76 2.38 8.07
N ALA A 230 -16.54 1.21 8.71
CA ALA A 230 -17.25 -0.03 8.39
C ALA A 230 -18.78 0.06 8.59
N ARG A 231 -19.25 0.84 9.58
CA ARG A 231 -20.69 1.11 9.75
C ARG A 231 -21.26 1.96 8.61
N LYS A 232 -20.50 2.94 8.11
CA LYS A 232 -20.90 3.74 6.95
C LYS A 232 -20.93 2.89 5.68
N ASP A 233 -19.95 2.02 5.48
CA ASP A 233 -19.91 1.11 4.33
C ASP A 233 -21.05 0.09 4.38
N LEU A 234 -21.42 -0.41 5.56
CA LEU A 234 -22.60 -1.26 5.75
C LEU A 234 -23.91 -0.52 5.40
N ASP A 235 -24.03 0.76 5.73
CA ASP A 235 -25.20 1.58 5.41
C ASP A 235 -25.31 1.88 3.89
N ASN A 236 -24.17 2.18 3.26
CA ASN A 236 -24.04 2.29 1.81
C ASN A 236 -24.40 0.96 1.11
N ALA A 237 -23.98 -0.18 1.68
CA ALA A 237 -24.30 -1.50 1.13
C ALA A 237 -25.79 -1.86 1.27
N LYS A 238 -26.43 -1.47 2.39
CA LYS A 238 -27.89 -1.65 2.58
C LYS A 238 -28.71 -0.81 1.61
N THR A 239 -28.41 0.48 1.50
CA THR A 239 -29.08 1.38 0.54
C THR A 239 -28.83 0.95 -0.92
N GLY A 240 -27.63 0.43 -1.22
CA GLY A 240 -27.33 -0.22 -2.49
C GLY A 240 -28.14 -1.49 -2.75
N LEU A 241 -28.36 -2.32 -1.73
CA LEU A 241 -29.19 -3.53 -1.81
C LEU A 241 -30.67 -3.18 -2.04
N GLU A 242 -31.20 -2.19 -1.31
CA GLU A 242 -32.57 -1.67 -1.50
C GLU A 242 -32.77 -1.10 -2.90
N ALA A 243 -31.79 -0.35 -3.42
CA ALA A 243 -31.82 0.12 -4.81
C ALA A 243 -31.79 -1.07 -5.80
N ALA A 244 -30.96 -2.08 -5.54
CA ALA A 244 -30.85 -3.26 -6.38
C ALA A 244 -32.15 -4.09 -6.43
N THR A 245 -32.85 -4.28 -5.30
CA THR A 245 -34.14 -4.99 -5.29
C THR A 245 -35.19 -4.22 -6.09
N VAL A 246 -35.25 -2.89 -5.96
CA VAL A 246 -36.13 -2.04 -6.79
C VAL A 246 -35.77 -2.13 -8.29
N PHE A 247 -34.49 -2.23 -8.65
CA PHE A 247 -34.09 -2.46 -10.04
C PHE A 247 -34.44 -3.86 -10.54
N GLU A 248 -34.36 -4.88 -9.69
CA GLU A 248 -34.73 -6.25 -10.03
C GLU A 248 -36.25 -6.40 -10.23
N GLU A 249 -37.07 -5.76 -9.40
CA GLU A 249 -38.51 -5.66 -9.61
C GLU A 249 -38.86 -4.92 -10.92
N LYS A 250 -38.20 -3.78 -11.19
CA LYS A 250 -38.35 -3.04 -12.46
C LYS A 250 -37.94 -3.90 -13.66
N LYS A 251 -36.84 -4.65 -13.58
CA LYS A 251 -36.42 -5.60 -14.61
C LYS A 251 -37.50 -6.67 -14.82
N ARG A 252 -37.97 -7.32 -13.76
CA ARG A 252 -38.99 -8.37 -13.81
C ARG A 252 -40.32 -7.88 -14.40
N THR A 253 -40.74 -6.65 -14.11
CA THR A 253 -41.95 -6.05 -14.74
C THR A 253 -41.74 -5.74 -16.21
N LYS A 254 -40.56 -5.24 -16.60
CA LYS A 254 -40.19 -5.02 -18.02
C LYS A 254 -40.07 -6.31 -18.81
N GLU A 255 -39.52 -7.37 -18.23
CA GLU A 255 -39.45 -8.70 -18.86
C GLU A 255 -40.84 -9.32 -19.09
N LYS A 256 -41.76 -9.18 -18.12
CA LYS A 256 -43.17 -9.56 -18.30
C LYS A 256 -43.83 -8.78 -19.43
N ALA A 257 -43.71 -7.45 -19.41
CA ALA A 257 -44.28 -6.58 -20.45
C ALA A 257 -43.69 -6.87 -21.84
N PHE A 258 -42.39 -7.20 -21.92
CA PHE A 258 -41.74 -7.63 -23.15
C PHE A 258 -42.31 -8.96 -23.64
N GLY A 259 -42.43 -9.97 -22.76
CA GLY A 259 -43.03 -11.26 -23.12
C GLY A 259 -44.50 -11.17 -23.54
N GLU A 260 -45.28 -10.25 -22.95
CA GLU A 260 -46.64 -9.93 -23.40
C GLU A 260 -46.65 -9.24 -24.77
N ALA A 261 -45.76 -8.28 -25.00
CA ALA A 261 -45.62 -7.61 -26.30
C ALA A 261 -45.17 -8.58 -27.40
N GLU A 262 -44.26 -9.50 -27.09
CA GLU A 262 -43.79 -10.55 -28.02
C GLU A 262 -44.91 -11.53 -28.39
N ARG A 263 -45.77 -11.89 -27.41
CA ARG A 263 -46.98 -12.70 -27.68
C ARG A 263 -47.96 -11.96 -28.59
N ARG A 264 -48.28 -10.70 -28.29
CA ARG A 264 -49.13 -9.86 -29.15
C ARG A 264 -48.56 -9.69 -30.54
N LEU A 265 -47.24 -9.54 -30.68
CA LEU A 265 -46.59 -9.45 -31.98
C LEU A 265 -46.75 -10.77 -32.77
N LYS A 266 -46.58 -11.93 -32.12
CA LYS A 266 -46.84 -13.24 -32.74
C LYS A 266 -48.31 -13.44 -33.11
N GLU A 267 -49.25 -12.94 -32.32
CA GLU A 267 -50.69 -12.92 -32.64
C GLU A 267 -50.97 -12.05 -33.86
N ILE A 268 -50.53 -10.79 -33.86
CA ILE A 268 -50.68 -9.86 -35.00
C ILE A 268 -50.01 -10.41 -36.27
N THR A 269 -48.85 -11.07 -36.17
CA THR A 269 -48.22 -11.74 -37.33
C THR A 269 -49.08 -12.88 -37.87
N ARG A 270 -49.68 -13.72 -37.00
CA ARG A 270 -50.61 -14.78 -37.43
C ARG A 270 -51.88 -14.21 -38.06
N ASP A 271 -52.43 -13.14 -37.50
CA ASP A 271 -53.61 -12.46 -38.05
C ASP A 271 -53.29 -11.84 -39.41
N TYR A 272 -52.10 -11.22 -39.56
CA TYR A 272 -51.62 -10.71 -40.83
C TYR A 272 -51.43 -11.81 -41.88
N GLU A 273 -50.83 -12.95 -41.51
CA GLU A 273 -50.76 -14.13 -42.38
C GLU A 273 -52.15 -14.67 -42.76
N ALA A 274 -53.10 -14.69 -41.84
CA ALA A 274 -54.47 -15.14 -42.09
C ALA A 274 -55.22 -14.18 -43.02
N ILE A 275 -55.04 -12.86 -42.85
CA ILE A 275 -55.57 -11.84 -43.76
C ILE A 275 -54.94 -11.99 -45.15
N ALA A 276 -53.63 -12.17 -45.25
CA ALA A 276 -52.94 -12.37 -46.52
C ALA A 276 -53.38 -13.66 -47.25
N ARG A 277 -53.71 -14.74 -46.51
CA ARG A 277 -54.34 -15.94 -47.08
C ARG A 277 -55.74 -15.65 -47.60
N ARG A 278 -56.60 -15.01 -46.80
CA ARG A 278 -57.95 -14.62 -47.21
C ARG A 278 -57.97 -13.67 -48.40
N GLN A 279 -57.01 -12.75 -48.50
CA GLN A 279 -56.85 -11.88 -49.68
C GLN A 279 -56.57 -12.71 -50.94
N LYS A 280 -55.65 -13.69 -50.88
CA LYS A 280 -55.40 -14.61 -52.00
C LYS A 280 -56.61 -15.49 -52.34
N GLU A 281 -57.37 -15.93 -51.35
CA GLU A 281 -58.63 -16.66 -51.56
C GLU A 281 -59.67 -15.77 -52.25
N ILE A 282 -59.83 -14.51 -51.83
CA ILE A 282 -60.70 -13.52 -52.46
C ILE A 282 -60.26 -13.25 -53.90
N GLU A 283 -58.96 -13.04 -54.17
CA GLU A 283 -58.44 -12.87 -55.54
C GLU A 283 -58.72 -14.09 -56.42
N LYS A 284 -58.63 -15.31 -55.86
CA LYS A 284 -58.95 -16.56 -56.57
C LYS A 284 -60.44 -16.64 -56.88
N VAL A 285 -61.31 -16.39 -55.91
CA VAL A 285 -62.76 -16.37 -56.09
C VAL A 285 -63.18 -15.26 -57.06
N GLN A 286 -62.54 -14.09 -57.02
CA GLN A 286 -62.77 -13.01 -58.00
C GLN A 286 -62.42 -13.44 -59.42
N LYS A 287 -61.30 -14.13 -59.64
CA LYS A 287 -60.94 -14.70 -60.96
C LYS A 287 -61.90 -15.80 -61.41
N GLU A 288 -62.34 -16.66 -60.50
CA GLU A 288 -63.35 -17.69 -60.79
C GLU A 288 -64.71 -17.06 -61.13
N LEU A 289 -65.07 -15.94 -60.50
CA LEU A 289 -66.30 -15.19 -60.75
C LEU A 289 -66.23 -14.38 -62.05
N GLU A 290 -65.08 -13.78 -62.38
CA GLU A 290 -64.82 -13.19 -63.71
C GLU A 290 -64.87 -14.22 -64.83
N GLN A 291 -64.34 -15.43 -64.60
CA GLN A 291 -64.40 -16.51 -65.57
C GLN A 291 -65.84 -16.99 -65.75
N THR A 292 -66.56 -17.23 -64.65
CA THR A 292 -67.98 -17.62 -64.68
C THR A 292 -68.86 -16.55 -65.33
N ALA A 293 -68.53 -15.26 -65.17
CA ALA A 293 -69.20 -14.16 -65.86
C ALA A 293 -68.95 -14.20 -67.38
N LYS A 294 -67.70 -14.41 -67.82
CA LYS A 294 -67.36 -14.60 -69.25
C LYS A 294 -68.04 -15.84 -69.85
N ASP A 295 -68.11 -16.93 -69.09
CA ASP A 295 -68.76 -18.18 -69.49
C ASP A 295 -70.30 -18.01 -69.53
N SER A 296 -70.87 -17.17 -68.67
CA SER A 296 -72.28 -16.76 -68.74
C SER A 296 -72.56 -15.87 -69.94
N ASP A 297 -71.67 -14.91 -70.24
CA ASP A 297 -71.80 -14.00 -71.39
C ASP A 297 -71.67 -14.75 -72.72
N SER A 298 -70.79 -15.76 -72.82
CA SER A 298 -70.70 -16.62 -74.00
C SER A 298 -71.95 -17.49 -74.16
N LEU A 299 -72.44 -18.13 -73.09
CA LEU A 299 -73.69 -18.90 -73.11
C LEU A 299 -74.91 -18.01 -73.46
N GLN A 300 -74.95 -16.74 -73.03
CA GLN A 300 -75.98 -15.79 -73.45
C GLN A 300 -75.84 -15.37 -74.92
N ALA A 301 -74.62 -15.26 -75.44
CA ALA A 301 -74.37 -14.99 -76.86
C ALA A 301 -74.81 -16.18 -77.74
N ASP A 302 -74.51 -17.41 -77.31
CA ASP A 302 -74.93 -18.64 -77.98
C ASP A 302 -76.46 -18.78 -77.96
N ALA A 303 -77.10 -18.61 -76.80
CA ALA A 303 -78.57 -18.60 -76.67
C ALA A 303 -79.27 -17.42 -77.39
N ARG A 304 -78.51 -16.45 -77.90
CA ARG A 304 -78.99 -15.36 -78.78
C ARG A 304 -78.78 -15.71 -80.26
N GLN A 305 -77.68 -16.37 -80.62
CA GLN A 305 -77.49 -16.96 -81.96
C GLN A 305 -78.58 -17.97 -82.26
N GLU A 306 -78.89 -18.86 -81.31
CA GLU A 306 -79.86 -19.93 -81.47
C GLU A 306 -81.30 -19.40 -81.68
N ARG A 307 -81.71 -18.37 -80.92
CA ARG A 307 -82.98 -17.66 -81.15
C ARG A 307 -83.04 -16.95 -82.50
N LEU A 308 -81.95 -16.33 -82.96
CA LEU A 308 -81.89 -15.72 -84.29
C LEU A 308 -81.91 -16.75 -85.42
N ALA A 309 -81.48 -17.99 -85.17
CA ALA A 309 -81.63 -19.10 -86.11
C ALA A 309 -83.08 -19.61 -86.13
N GLU A 310 -83.71 -19.77 -84.97
CA GLU A 310 -85.11 -20.17 -84.83
C GLU A 310 -86.06 -19.18 -85.54
N GLU A 311 -85.88 -17.87 -85.35
CA GLU A 311 -86.63 -16.83 -86.06
C GLU A 311 -86.48 -16.93 -87.58
N ARG A 312 -85.26 -17.14 -88.10
CA ARG A 312 -85.01 -17.33 -89.55
C ARG A 312 -85.71 -18.58 -90.10
N HIS A 313 -85.65 -19.70 -89.38
CA HIS A 313 -86.33 -20.93 -89.77
C HIS A 313 -87.86 -20.75 -89.78
N HIS A 314 -88.41 -20.01 -88.81
CA HIS A 314 -89.84 -19.69 -88.76
C HIS A 314 -90.26 -18.75 -89.92
N GLN A 315 -89.44 -17.75 -90.26
CA GLN A 315 -89.67 -16.85 -91.40
C GLN A 315 -89.72 -17.63 -92.72
N MET A 316 -88.71 -18.47 -92.97
CA MET A 316 -88.58 -19.24 -94.23
C MET A 316 -89.73 -20.24 -94.43
N TRP A 317 -90.27 -20.82 -93.35
CA TRP A 317 -91.46 -21.67 -93.42
C TRP A 317 -92.70 -20.90 -93.89
N LYS A 318 -92.87 -19.68 -93.39
CA LYS A 318 -94.06 -18.86 -93.59
C LYS A 318 -94.12 -18.20 -94.97
N ASP A 319 -92.97 -17.71 -95.44
CA ASP A 319 -92.90 -16.90 -96.66
C ASP A 319 -92.73 -17.76 -97.93
N ASP A 320 -91.98 -18.87 -97.88
CA ASP A 320 -91.69 -19.69 -99.07
C ASP A 320 -92.51 -21.01 -99.15
N LEU A 321 -92.66 -21.73 -98.03
CA LEU A 321 -93.22 -23.09 -98.04
C LEU A 321 -94.75 -23.14 -97.94
N GLU A 322 -95.39 -22.22 -97.22
CA GLU A 322 -96.85 -22.17 -97.09
C GLU A 322 -97.60 -21.80 -98.40
N PRO A 323 -97.11 -20.87 -99.26
CA PRO A 323 -97.78 -20.53 -100.52
C PRO A 323 -97.76 -21.65 -101.56
N ASP A 324 -96.63 -22.34 -101.72
CA ASP A 324 -96.48 -23.40 -102.73
C ASP A 324 -97.35 -24.63 -102.43
N LEU A 325 -97.53 -24.96 -101.15
CA LEU A 325 -98.39 -26.07 -100.71
C LEU A 325 -99.87 -25.78 -101.02
N LYS A 326 -100.33 -24.53 -100.86
CA LYS A 326 -101.69 -24.10 -101.25
C LYS A 326 -101.91 -24.09 -102.76
N LYS A 327 -100.86 -23.85 -103.57
CA LYS A 327 -100.92 -23.97 -105.03
C LYS A 327 -101.13 -25.42 -105.47
N MET A 328 -100.32 -26.35 -104.95
CA MET A 328 -100.44 -27.77 -105.31
C MET A 328 -101.82 -28.36 -104.98
N GLU A 329 -102.46 -27.96 -103.88
CA GLU A 329 -103.83 -28.40 -103.56
C GLU A 329 -104.90 -27.91 -104.55
N GLN A 330 -104.71 -26.73 -105.17
CA GLN A 330 -105.65 -26.19 -106.15
C GLN A 330 -105.54 -26.92 -107.50
N ASP A 331 -104.32 -27.23 -107.94
CA ASP A 331 -104.07 -27.98 -109.17
C ASP A 331 -104.57 -29.44 -109.10
N LEU A 332 -104.48 -30.07 -107.92
CA LEU A 332 -105.00 -31.42 -107.69
C LEU A 332 -106.54 -31.48 -107.77
N LYS A 333 -107.24 -30.43 -107.30
CA LYS A 333 -108.71 -30.34 -107.37
C LYS A 333 -109.20 -30.17 -108.81
N SER A 334 -108.55 -29.32 -109.61
CA SER A 334 -108.96 -29.04 -111.00
C SER A 334 -108.83 -30.26 -111.92
N LEU A 335 -107.78 -31.06 -111.75
CA LEU A 335 -107.57 -32.32 -112.50
C LEU A 335 -108.64 -33.37 -112.19
N SER A 336 -109.14 -33.45 -110.95
CA SER A 336 -110.18 -34.43 -110.58
C SER A 336 -111.53 -34.18 -111.28
N ALA A 337 -111.90 -32.92 -111.50
CA ALA A 337 -113.16 -32.53 -112.13
C ALA A 337 -113.20 -32.86 -113.64
N LEU A 338 -112.05 -32.77 -114.32
CA LEU A 338 -111.94 -33.10 -115.75
C LEU A 338 -112.14 -34.59 -116.04
N GLY A 339 -111.75 -35.47 -115.12
CA GLY A 339 -111.97 -36.93 -115.24
C GLY A 339 -113.45 -37.33 -115.20
N GLN A 340 -114.24 -36.70 -114.32
CA GLN A 340 -115.66 -37.03 -114.14
C GLN A 340 -116.51 -36.62 -115.35
N LEU A 341 -116.20 -35.50 -115.99
CA LEU A 341 -116.90 -35.00 -117.18
C LEU A 341 -116.73 -35.88 -118.43
N GLN A 342 -115.61 -36.60 -118.56
CA GLN A 342 -115.41 -37.54 -119.67
C GLN A 342 -116.18 -38.86 -119.49
N HIS A 343 -116.46 -39.28 -118.24
CA HIS A 343 -117.21 -40.50 -117.98
C HIS A 343 -118.69 -40.36 -118.37
N LEU A 344 -119.33 -39.28 -117.91
CA LEU A 344 -120.76 -39.01 -118.16
C LEU A 344 -121.07 -38.89 -119.67
N LYS A 345 -120.18 -38.28 -120.46
CA LYS A 345 -120.31 -38.17 -121.93
C LYS A 345 -120.25 -39.51 -122.67
N ARG A 346 -119.73 -40.58 -122.07
CA ARG A 346 -119.72 -41.93 -122.67
C ARG A 346 -121.02 -42.70 -122.37
N GLU A 347 -121.68 -42.42 -121.26
CA GLU A 347 -122.93 -43.10 -120.87
C GLU A 347 -124.15 -42.55 -121.61
N GLU A 348 -124.22 -41.22 -121.80
CA GLU A 348 -125.27 -40.56 -122.60
C GLU A 348 -125.38 -41.15 -124.01
N LYS A 349 -124.24 -41.34 -124.68
CA LYS A 349 -124.17 -41.89 -126.04
C LYS A 349 -124.64 -43.35 -126.11
N ARG A 350 -124.42 -44.12 -125.04
CA ARG A 350 -124.84 -45.52 -124.93
C ARG A 350 -126.36 -45.63 -124.74
N LEU A 351 -126.95 -44.74 -123.96
CA LEU A 351 -128.40 -44.71 -123.72
C LEU A 351 -129.22 -44.31 -124.96
N GLN A 352 -128.70 -43.41 -125.80
CA GLN A 352 -129.35 -43.02 -127.05
C GLN A 352 -129.46 -44.18 -128.07
N GLU A 353 -128.43 -45.03 -128.20
CA GLU A 353 -128.48 -46.22 -129.08
C GLU A 353 -129.50 -47.28 -128.61
N HIS A 354 -129.72 -47.39 -127.29
CA HIS A 354 -130.72 -48.30 -126.73
C HIS A 354 -132.16 -47.81 -126.95
N LEU A 355 -132.43 -46.50 -126.87
CA LEU A 355 -133.75 -45.92 -127.14
C LEU A 355 -134.23 -46.21 -128.58
N ILE A 356 -133.36 -46.03 -129.58
CA ILE A 356 -133.68 -46.28 -131.00
C ILE A 356 -134.06 -47.76 -131.25
N ARG A 357 -133.50 -48.71 -130.48
CA ARG A 357 -133.86 -50.13 -130.57
C ARG A 357 -135.21 -50.45 -129.91
N VAL A 358 -135.59 -49.73 -128.85
CA VAL A 358 -136.85 -49.96 -128.14
C VAL A 358 -138.06 -49.45 -128.94
N ASP A 359 -137.95 -48.31 -129.62
CA ASP A 359 -139.09 -47.79 -130.38
C ASP A 359 -139.36 -48.59 -131.67
N LYS A 360 -138.33 -49.11 -132.35
CA LYS A 360 -138.52 -50.09 -133.45
C LYS A 360 -139.25 -51.35 -132.99
N ALA A 361 -138.95 -51.85 -131.80
CA ALA A 361 -139.63 -53.02 -131.22
C ALA A 361 -141.10 -52.73 -130.83
N LYS A 362 -141.46 -51.47 -130.54
CA LYS A 362 -142.86 -51.08 -130.28
C LYS A 362 -143.70 -51.04 -131.56
N GLU A 363 -143.17 -50.55 -132.67
CA GLU A 363 -143.92 -50.48 -133.94
C GLU A 363 -144.31 -51.89 -134.45
N GLU A 364 -143.39 -52.85 -134.41
CA GLU A 364 -143.67 -54.25 -134.78
C GLU A 364 -144.75 -54.90 -133.90
N LEU A 365 -144.83 -54.50 -132.63
CA LEU A 365 -145.80 -55.03 -131.66
C LEU A 365 -147.18 -54.39 -131.80
N LEU A 366 -147.25 -53.11 -132.22
CA LEU A 366 -148.51 -52.40 -132.49
C LEU A 366 -149.20 -52.90 -133.77
N VAL A 367 -148.44 -53.20 -134.82
CA VAL A 367 -149.01 -53.80 -136.06
C VAL A 367 -149.51 -55.23 -135.80
N LYS A 368 -148.81 -56.02 -134.97
CA LYS A 368 -149.27 -57.36 -134.59
C LYS A 368 -150.52 -57.33 -133.68
N LYS A 369 -150.68 -56.33 -132.81
CA LYS A 369 -151.88 -56.22 -131.95
C LYS A 369 -153.15 -55.81 -132.70
N ARG A 370 -153.08 -54.97 -133.73
CA ARG A 370 -154.28 -54.50 -134.47
C ARG A 370 -154.86 -55.48 -135.50
N LYS A 371 -154.22 -56.64 -135.74
CA LYS A 371 -154.76 -57.71 -136.62
C LYS A 371 -155.43 -58.86 -135.86
N LEU A 372 -155.66 -58.73 -134.55
CA LEU A 372 -156.11 -59.83 -133.68
C LEU A 372 -157.35 -59.51 -132.81
N THR A 373 -157.93 -58.34 -132.98
CA THR A 373 -159.22 -57.85 -132.46
C THR A 373 -159.71 -56.83 -133.49
N GLU A 374 -160.95 -56.91 -133.96
CA GLU A 374 -161.44 -56.21 -135.15
C GLU A 374 -162.15 -57.12 -136.18
N LEU A 375 -163.01 -58.14 -135.94
CA LEU A 375 -163.57 -58.85 -134.75
C LEU A 375 -163.56 -58.18 -133.37
#